data_AF-A0A1I0A621-F1
#
_entry.id   AF-A0A1I0A621-F1
#
_cell.length_a   1.000
_cell.length_b   1.000
_cell.length_c   1.000
_cell.angle_alpha   90.00
_cell.angle_beta   90.00
_cell.angle_gamma   90.00
#
_symmetry.space_group_name_H-M   'P 1'
#
loop_
_entity.id
_entity.type
_entity.pdbx_description
1 polymer ?
#
loop_
_entity_poly.entity_id
_entity_poly.type
_entity_poly.pdbx_seq_one_letter_code
_entity_poly.pdbx_strand_id
1 'polypeptide(L)'
;MSDWGTVVFLYDYERDFKWDFWNEEGEAERVKTQGIIVKHYKASGISGIVQHAYYGMRYFMERFDRYSLDLSDYRRGRSSNLREVKTAFDVFMDQGIIDLGLDSVERVIKNWGRNKKRYEEKPSELKYDLFAGDGTDGYFYIYFSGKPETGYSLKYTYVRGNDLHDIPHAFKNAFGGEYNYKNNKDEIDKAIKFFEENGTLITAEKDVKYIENRGTTIVQQAMETN
;
A
#
# COMPACT_ATOMS: atom_id res chain seq x y z
N MET A 1 -3.44 24.68 8.35
CA MET A 1 -3.72 23.84 7.17
C MET A 1 -3.66 22.40 7.65
N SER A 2 -4.54 21.51 7.19
CA SER A 2 -4.52 20.12 7.68
C SER A 2 -3.36 19.38 7.05
N ASP A 3 -2.49 18.76 7.85
CA ASP A 3 -1.32 18.00 7.38
C ASP A 3 -1.74 16.56 7.09
N TRP A 4 -1.75 16.18 5.81
CA TRP A 4 -2.14 14.83 5.39
C TRP A 4 -0.89 13.98 5.15
N GLY A 5 -1.03 12.67 5.26
CA GLY A 5 0.02 11.70 4.95
C GLY A 5 -0.45 10.69 3.94
N THR A 6 0.44 10.18 3.08
CA THR A 6 0.07 9.19 2.07
C THR A 6 0.88 7.90 2.25
N VAL A 7 0.19 6.76 2.28
CA VAL A 7 0.83 5.44 2.15
C VAL A 7 0.53 4.89 0.77
N VAL A 8 1.59 4.55 0.05
CA VAL A 8 1.57 3.94 -1.27
C VAL A 8 2.10 2.52 -1.14
N PHE A 9 1.23 1.52 -1.34
CA PHE A 9 1.62 0.11 -1.29
C PHE A 9 1.39 -0.54 -2.64
N LEU A 10 2.49 -0.93 -3.30
CA LEU A 10 2.48 -1.72 -4.53
C LEU A 10 2.86 -3.16 -4.19
N TYR A 11 2.06 -4.12 -4.64
CA TYR A 11 2.36 -5.54 -4.50
C TYR A 11 2.36 -6.25 -5.85
N ASP A 12 3.36 -7.11 -6.06
CA ASP A 12 3.50 -7.96 -7.25
C ASP A 12 4.07 -9.33 -6.84
N TYR A 13 3.22 -10.34 -6.69
CA TYR A 13 3.64 -11.67 -6.23
C TYR A 13 3.00 -12.82 -7.01
N GLU A 14 3.66 -13.97 -6.97
CA GLU A 14 3.14 -15.23 -7.51
C GLU A 14 2.80 -16.18 -6.36
N ARG A 15 1.62 -16.82 -6.41
CA ARG A 15 1.22 -17.87 -5.46
C ARG A 15 0.94 -19.17 -6.17
N ASP A 16 1.31 -20.28 -5.53
CA ASP A 16 0.88 -21.61 -5.92
C ASP A 16 -0.52 -21.85 -5.35
N PHE A 17 -1.51 -22.05 -6.22
CA PHE A 17 -2.86 -22.45 -5.82
C PHE A 17 -3.03 -23.95 -6.02
N LYS A 18 -3.37 -24.67 -4.94
CA LYS A 18 -3.81 -26.07 -5.01
C LYS A 18 -5.32 -26.12 -4.79
N TRP A 19 -6.07 -26.53 -5.81
CA TRP A 19 -7.51 -26.80 -5.69
C TRP A 19 -7.71 -28.14 -4.97
N ASP A 20 -7.65 -28.14 -3.63
CA ASP A 20 -7.71 -29.36 -2.80
C ASP A 20 -9.10 -30.05 -2.80
N PHE A 21 -10.10 -29.54 -3.53
CA PHE A 21 -11.47 -30.06 -3.44
C PHE A 21 -11.90 -31.07 -4.53
N TRP A 22 -11.21 -31.17 -5.68
CA TRP A 22 -11.72 -32.00 -6.79
C TRP A 22 -10.69 -32.63 -7.74
N ASN A 23 -9.41 -32.82 -7.37
CA ASN A 23 -8.52 -33.72 -8.14
C ASN A 23 -7.36 -34.22 -7.27
N GLU A 24 -7.28 -35.54 -7.07
CA GLU A 24 -6.16 -36.21 -6.40
C GLU A 24 -4.84 -36.16 -7.23
N GLU A 25 -4.82 -35.45 -8.36
CA GLU A 25 -3.67 -35.27 -9.27
C GLU A 25 -3.40 -33.78 -9.65
N GLY A 26 -3.90 -32.80 -8.88
CA GLY A 26 -3.79 -31.39 -9.26
C GLY A 26 -2.36 -30.84 -9.27
N GLU A 27 -1.81 -30.56 -10.46
CA GLU A 27 -0.64 -29.69 -10.60
C GLU A 27 -0.94 -28.31 -9.98
N ALA A 28 0.01 -27.75 -9.23
CA ALA A 28 -0.15 -26.43 -8.64
C ALA A 28 -0.23 -25.38 -9.74
N GLU A 29 -1.34 -24.64 -9.82
CA GLU A 29 -1.46 -23.53 -10.76
C GLU A 29 -0.80 -22.29 -10.15
N ARG A 30 0.10 -21.66 -10.91
CA ARG A 30 0.77 -20.43 -10.50
C ARG A 30 -0.03 -19.22 -10.91
N VAL A 31 -0.57 -18.50 -9.93
CA VAL A 31 -1.37 -17.29 -10.16
C VAL A 31 -0.54 -16.06 -9.82
N LYS A 32 -0.33 -15.20 -10.82
CA LYS A 32 0.26 -13.88 -10.63
C LYS A 32 -0.78 -12.91 -10.06
N THR A 33 -0.49 -12.35 -8.89
CA THR A 33 -1.32 -11.37 -8.18
C THR A 33 -0.58 -10.03 -8.12
N GLN A 34 -1.18 -8.99 -8.68
CA GLN A 34 -0.61 -7.65 -8.68
C GLN A 34 -1.67 -6.61 -8.31
N GLY A 35 -1.25 -5.54 -7.64
CA GLY A 35 -2.16 -4.45 -7.30
C GLY A 35 -1.47 -3.29 -6.61
N ILE A 36 -2.24 -2.21 -6.43
CA ILE A 36 -1.79 -1.00 -5.74
C ILE A 36 -2.87 -0.49 -4.81
N ILE A 37 -2.43 0.00 -3.65
CA ILE A 37 -3.24 0.69 -2.66
C ILE A 37 -2.62 2.07 -2.43
N VAL A 38 -3.41 3.12 -2.55
CA VAL A 38 -3.00 4.48 -2.18
C VAL A 38 -4.03 5.11 -1.25
N LYS A 39 -3.62 5.33 -0.01
CA LYS A 39 -4.47 5.85 1.05
C LYS A 39 -3.87 7.13 1.60
N HIS A 40 -4.70 8.16 1.71
CA HIS A 40 -4.37 9.40 2.37
C HIS A 40 -5.02 9.44 3.76
N TYR A 41 -4.24 9.83 4.75
CA TYR A 41 -4.60 9.86 6.16
C TYR A 41 -4.68 11.29 6.63
N LYS A 42 -5.77 11.61 7.33
CA LYS A 42 -5.98 12.91 7.96
C LYS A 42 -5.26 12.86 9.31
N ALA A 43 -4.10 13.50 9.39
CA ALA A 43 -3.25 13.66 10.57
C ALA A 43 -3.40 12.67 11.75
N SER A 44 -2.43 11.77 11.90
CA SER A 44 -1.87 11.40 13.22
C SER A 44 -0.34 11.57 13.28
N GLY A 45 0.22 12.39 12.38
CA GLY A 45 1.66 12.56 12.20
C GLY A 45 2.33 11.36 11.51
N ILE A 46 3.65 11.41 11.31
CA ILE A 46 4.37 10.31 10.65
C ILE A 46 4.33 9.00 11.46
N SER A 47 4.17 9.07 12.80
CA SER A 47 3.84 7.92 13.65
C SER A 47 2.66 7.15 13.13
N GLY A 48 1.59 7.86 12.77
CA GLY A 48 0.41 7.24 12.21
C GLY A 48 0.68 6.54 10.88
N ILE A 49 1.35 7.25 9.97
CA ILE A 49 1.68 6.73 8.62
C ILE A 49 2.55 5.48 8.73
N VAL A 50 3.58 5.49 9.59
CA VAL A 50 4.50 4.37 9.76
C VAL A 50 3.87 3.23 10.56
N GLN A 51 3.10 3.51 11.62
CA GLN A 51 2.35 2.46 12.33
C GLN A 51 1.36 1.79 11.38
N HIS A 52 0.68 2.57 10.54
CA HIS A 52 -0.21 2.04 9.53
C HIS A 52 0.54 1.15 8.52
N ALA A 53 1.65 1.64 7.98
CA ALA A 53 2.49 0.87 7.09
C ALA A 53 2.99 -0.42 7.74
N TYR A 54 3.47 -0.35 8.98
CA TYR A 54 3.96 -1.48 9.76
C TYR A 54 2.87 -2.54 9.96
N TYR A 55 1.73 -2.18 10.53
CA TYR A 55 0.68 -3.15 10.80
C TYR A 55 0.03 -3.67 9.51
N GLY A 56 -0.15 -2.81 8.50
CA GLY A 56 -0.62 -3.20 7.17
C GLY A 56 0.27 -4.24 6.52
N MET A 57 1.58 -4.00 6.55
CA MET A 57 2.56 -4.96 6.03
C MET A 57 2.61 -6.25 6.85
N ARG A 58 2.61 -6.15 8.18
CA ARG A 58 2.65 -7.32 9.04
C ARG A 58 1.44 -8.22 8.81
N TYR A 59 0.24 -7.63 8.74
CA TYR A 59 -0.98 -8.37 8.43
C TYR A 59 -0.92 -9.00 7.03
N PHE A 60 -0.47 -8.25 6.02
CA PHE A 60 -0.35 -8.75 4.65
C PHE A 60 0.63 -9.94 4.57
N MET A 61 1.79 -9.84 5.21
CA MET A 61 2.79 -10.92 5.24
C MET A 61 2.33 -12.13 6.05
N GLU A 62 1.73 -11.95 7.24
CA GLU A 62 1.18 -13.06 8.05
C GLU A 62 0.05 -13.81 7.32
N ARG A 63 -0.73 -13.10 6.50
CA ARG A 63 -1.79 -13.69 5.67
C ARG A 63 -1.27 -14.27 4.37
N PHE A 64 -0.15 -13.77 3.86
CA PHE A 64 0.54 -14.34 2.71
C PHE A 64 1.00 -15.78 2.99
N ASP A 65 1.51 -16.02 4.20
CA ASP A 65 2.02 -17.32 4.64
C ASP A 65 0.92 -18.33 5.03
N ARG A 66 -0.36 -17.92 5.05
CA ARG A 66 -1.50 -18.80 5.36
C ARG A 66 -2.35 -18.98 4.11
N TYR A 67 -2.59 -20.24 3.73
CA TYR A 67 -3.24 -20.76 2.50
C TYR A 67 -4.58 -20.15 2.05
N SER A 68 -5.09 -19.11 2.70
CA SER A 68 -6.17 -18.31 2.17
C SER A 68 -6.08 -16.88 2.70
N LEU A 69 -5.81 -15.95 1.79
CA LEU A 69 -6.58 -14.71 1.80
C LEU A 69 -8.03 -15.11 1.51
N ASP A 70 -8.72 -15.65 2.52
CA ASP A 70 -10.15 -15.90 2.43
C ASP A 70 -10.87 -14.56 2.51
N LEU A 71 -11.06 -13.99 1.32
CA LEU A 71 -11.72 -12.71 1.08
C LEU A 71 -13.25 -12.86 1.06
N SER A 72 -13.78 -14.04 1.41
CA SER A 72 -15.21 -14.34 1.25
C SER A 72 -16.10 -13.70 2.31
N ASP A 73 -15.56 -13.29 3.48
CA ASP A 73 -16.40 -13.24 4.69
C ASP A 73 -16.75 -11.86 5.29
N TYR A 74 -16.72 -10.76 4.53
CA TYR A 74 -17.37 -9.52 4.99
C TYR A 74 -18.41 -8.98 4.01
N ARG A 75 -19.65 -9.41 4.29
CA ARG A 75 -20.95 -8.80 3.96
C ARG A 75 -21.46 -8.95 2.51
N ARG A 76 -22.34 -9.95 2.38
CA ARG A 76 -23.57 -10.01 1.57
C ARG A 76 -23.82 -8.80 0.65
N GLY A 77 -23.80 -9.03 -0.67
CA GLY A 77 -24.80 -8.42 -1.55
C GLY A 77 -24.36 -7.55 -2.73
N ARG A 78 -23.08 -7.37 -3.04
CA ARG A 78 -22.66 -6.76 -4.32
C ARG A 78 -21.36 -7.39 -4.84
N SER A 79 -21.46 -8.09 -5.97
CA SER A 79 -20.31 -8.55 -6.75
C SER A 79 -19.56 -7.34 -7.30
N SER A 80 -18.46 -6.99 -6.65
CA SER A 80 -17.48 -6.06 -7.18
C SER A 80 -16.18 -6.83 -7.36
N ASN A 81 -15.58 -6.75 -8.55
CA ASN A 81 -14.28 -7.33 -8.88
C ASN A 81 -13.10 -6.66 -8.10
N LEU A 82 -13.39 -5.88 -7.04
CA LEU A 82 -12.46 -5.10 -6.23
C LEU A 82 -12.23 -5.66 -4.82
N ARG A 83 -12.75 -6.86 -4.49
CA ARG A 83 -12.67 -7.44 -3.14
C ARG A 83 -11.24 -7.70 -2.65
N GLU A 84 -10.28 -7.94 -3.54
CA GLU A 84 -8.91 -8.29 -3.16
C GLU A 84 -8.01 -7.06 -2.88
N VAL A 85 -8.31 -5.92 -3.49
CA VAL A 85 -7.49 -4.68 -3.36
C VAL A 85 -7.74 -3.95 -2.03
N LYS A 86 -8.87 -4.22 -1.37
CA LYS A 86 -9.34 -3.45 -0.22
C LYS A 86 -8.90 -4.00 1.15
N THR A 87 -8.85 -5.31 1.32
CA THR A 87 -8.96 -5.95 2.65
C THR A 87 -7.79 -5.77 3.62
N ALA A 88 -6.54 -5.67 3.18
CA ALA A 88 -5.41 -5.62 4.14
C ALA A 88 -5.24 -4.24 4.82
N PHE A 89 -5.49 -3.15 4.10
CA PHE A 89 -5.42 -1.79 4.64
C PHE A 89 -6.77 -1.34 5.21
N ASP A 90 -7.87 -1.98 4.80
CA ASP A 90 -9.23 -1.71 5.31
C ASP A 90 -9.48 -2.33 6.71
N VAL A 91 -8.77 -3.39 7.11
CA VAL A 91 -8.89 -3.99 8.48
C VAL A 91 -8.56 -3.00 9.60
N PHE A 92 -7.76 -1.96 9.33
CA PHE A 92 -7.47 -0.89 10.29
C PHE A 92 -8.59 0.15 10.40
N MET A 93 -9.51 0.22 9.41
CA MET A 93 -10.74 1.01 9.48
C MET A 93 -11.66 0.48 10.58
N ASP A 94 -11.79 -0.85 10.65
CA ASP A 94 -12.74 -1.52 11.53
C ASP A 94 -12.32 -1.51 13.00
N GLN A 95 -11.05 -1.18 13.30
CA GLN A 95 -10.53 -1.10 14.67
C GLN A 95 -10.39 0.34 15.22
N GLY A 96 -10.70 1.38 14.42
CA GLY A 96 -10.70 2.78 14.90
C GLY A 96 -9.33 3.33 15.29
N ILE A 97 -8.24 2.74 14.77
CA ILE A 97 -6.86 3.07 15.17
C ILE A 97 -6.38 4.38 14.51
N ILE A 98 -6.87 4.73 13.31
CA ILE A 98 -6.50 5.93 12.55
C ILE A 98 -7.70 6.47 11.75
N ASP A 99 -7.87 7.80 11.68
CA ASP A 99 -8.89 8.45 10.85
C ASP A 99 -8.43 8.52 9.38
N LEU A 100 -9.14 7.83 8.49
CA LEU A 100 -8.83 7.84 7.06
C LEU A 100 -9.40 9.10 6.40
N GLY A 101 -8.57 9.73 5.57
CA GLY A 101 -8.99 10.86 4.75
C GLY A 101 -9.60 10.42 3.42
N LEU A 102 -8.88 9.61 2.62
CA LEU A 102 -9.25 9.32 1.23
C LEU A 102 -8.56 8.06 0.67
N ASP A 103 -9.31 7.19 -0.04
CA ASP A 103 -8.77 6.15 -0.91
C ASP A 103 -8.71 6.65 -2.37
N SER A 104 -7.51 6.86 -2.88
CA SER A 104 -7.31 7.46 -4.21
C SER A 104 -7.53 6.47 -5.34
N VAL A 105 -7.22 5.19 -5.14
CA VAL A 105 -7.47 4.15 -6.14
C VAL A 105 -8.98 3.99 -6.35
N GLU A 106 -9.74 3.87 -5.26
CA GLU A 106 -11.20 3.80 -5.33
C GLU A 106 -11.82 5.06 -5.95
N ARG A 107 -11.35 6.24 -5.56
CA ARG A 107 -11.81 7.53 -6.11
C ARG A 107 -11.59 7.59 -7.61
N VAL A 108 -10.41 7.21 -8.10
CA VAL A 108 -10.07 7.21 -9.52
C VAL A 108 -10.97 6.25 -10.29
N ILE A 109 -11.12 5.02 -9.81
CA ILE A 109 -11.95 3.99 -10.46
C ILE A 109 -13.41 4.45 -10.57
N LYS A 110 -13.99 4.96 -9.48
CA LYS A 110 -15.39 5.45 -9.47
C LYS A 110 -15.65 6.61 -10.42
N ASN A 111 -14.64 7.41 -10.72
CA ASN A 111 -14.76 8.59 -11.57
C ASN A 111 -14.12 8.41 -12.95
N TRP A 112 -13.67 7.20 -13.29
CA TRP A 112 -12.92 6.93 -14.51
C TRP A 112 -13.63 7.43 -15.76
N GLY A 113 -14.90 7.05 -15.97
CA GLY A 113 -15.65 7.45 -17.17
C GLY A 113 -15.78 8.97 -17.35
N ARG A 114 -15.85 9.74 -16.25
CA ARG A 114 -15.90 11.21 -16.28
C ARG A 114 -14.55 11.84 -16.59
N ASN A 115 -13.47 11.19 -16.16
CA ASN A 115 -12.12 11.73 -16.21
C ASN A 115 -11.24 11.08 -17.30
N LYS A 116 -11.73 10.06 -18.01
CA LYS A 116 -10.96 9.27 -18.99
C LYS A 116 -10.25 10.15 -20.01
N LYS A 117 -11.00 11.05 -20.66
CA LYS A 117 -10.44 11.99 -21.64
C LYS A 117 -9.31 12.85 -21.04
N ARG A 118 -9.48 13.35 -19.81
CA ARG A 118 -8.44 14.12 -19.10
C ARG A 118 -7.17 13.29 -18.89
N TYR A 119 -7.31 12.02 -18.54
CA TYR A 119 -6.17 11.11 -18.33
C TYR A 119 -5.48 10.72 -19.64
N GLU A 120 -6.24 10.53 -20.73
CA GLU A 120 -5.70 10.24 -22.06
C GLU A 120 -4.91 11.44 -22.61
N GLU A 121 -5.46 12.65 -22.48
CA GLU A 121 -4.80 13.89 -22.93
C GLU A 121 -3.59 14.25 -22.05
N LYS A 122 -3.65 13.95 -20.75
CA LYS A 122 -2.59 14.28 -19.79
C LYS A 122 -2.41 13.16 -18.76
N PRO A 123 -1.60 12.12 -19.06
CA PRO A 123 -1.39 10.97 -18.16
C PRO A 123 -0.84 11.32 -16.78
N SER A 124 -0.13 12.45 -16.65
CA SER A 124 0.37 12.94 -15.36
C SER A 124 -0.75 13.34 -14.39
N GLU A 125 -1.96 13.63 -14.87
CA GLU A 125 -3.12 13.90 -14.00
C GLU A 125 -3.58 12.64 -13.26
N LEU A 126 -3.51 11.47 -13.90
CA LEU A 126 -3.83 10.21 -13.25
C LEU A 126 -2.81 9.91 -12.13
N LYS A 127 -1.53 10.14 -12.42
CA LYS A 127 -0.46 10.01 -11.43
C LYS A 127 -0.69 10.97 -10.26
N TYR A 128 -1.01 12.23 -10.55
CA TYR A 128 -1.33 13.20 -9.50
C TYR A 128 -2.54 12.75 -8.67
N ASP A 129 -3.66 12.36 -9.29
CA ASP A 129 -4.86 11.91 -8.58
C ASP A 129 -4.66 10.63 -7.76
N LEU A 130 -3.74 9.77 -8.17
CA LEU A 130 -3.40 8.55 -7.44
C LEU A 130 -2.48 8.84 -6.26
N PHE A 131 -1.41 9.60 -6.47
CA PHE A 131 -0.30 9.68 -5.53
C PHE A 131 -0.25 10.99 -4.76
N ALA A 132 -0.73 12.10 -5.31
CA ALA A 132 -0.61 13.43 -4.72
C ALA A 132 -1.95 13.90 -4.12
N GLY A 133 -1.93 14.23 -2.83
CA GLY A 133 -3.01 14.96 -2.17
C GLY A 133 -2.54 16.38 -1.86
N ASP A 134 -3.35 17.39 -2.19
CA ASP A 134 -3.07 18.77 -1.76
C ASP A 134 -2.92 18.83 -0.23
N GLY A 135 -1.82 19.42 0.25
CA GLY A 135 -1.53 19.52 1.69
C GLY A 135 -0.91 18.28 2.33
N THR A 136 -0.35 17.36 1.54
CA THR A 136 0.38 16.19 2.05
C THR A 136 1.79 16.57 2.54
N ASP A 137 2.16 16.23 3.78
CA ASP A 137 3.47 16.50 4.41
C ASP A 137 4.51 15.39 4.14
N GLY A 138 4.11 14.28 3.51
CA GLY A 138 5.03 13.28 2.98
C GLY A 138 4.36 11.99 2.50
N TYR A 139 5.16 11.17 1.84
CA TYR A 139 4.72 9.93 1.20
C TYR A 139 5.55 8.76 1.70
N PHE A 140 4.90 7.68 2.11
CA PHE A 140 5.54 6.44 2.50
C PHE A 140 5.30 5.39 1.41
N TYR A 141 6.34 5.08 0.63
CA TYR A 141 6.25 4.11 -0.46
C TYR A 141 6.74 2.76 0.01
N ILE A 142 5.97 1.73 -0.34
CA ILE A 142 6.25 0.34 0.00
C ILE A 142 6.04 -0.49 -1.27
N TYR A 143 7.03 -1.32 -1.59
CA TYR A 143 6.97 -2.30 -2.65
C TYR A 143 7.18 -3.69 -2.07
N PHE A 144 6.16 -4.53 -2.17
CA PHE A 144 6.23 -5.94 -1.81
C PHE A 144 6.20 -6.81 -3.06
N SER A 145 7.11 -7.75 -3.15
CA SER A 145 7.12 -8.72 -4.26
C SER A 145 7.50 -10.09 -3.77
N GLY A 146 7.06 -11.14 -4.45
CA GLY A 146 7.43 -12.49 -4.05
C GLY A 146 7.22 -13.53 -5.12
N LYS A 147 8.07 -14.55 -5.10
CA LYS A 147 7.94 -15.74 -5.95
C LYS A 147 8.19 -16.99 -5.12
N PRO A 148 7.55 -18.13 -5.44
CA PRO A 148 7.79 -19.37 -4.73
C PRO A 148 9.27 -19.77 -4.65
N GLU A 149 10.05 -19.53 -5.71
CA GLU A 149 11.45 -19.98 -5.80
C GLU A 149 12.43 -19.06 -5.06
N THR A 150 12.12 -17.76 -4.99
CA THR A 150 13.06 -16.75 -4.46
C THR A 150 12.61 -16.16 -3.13
N GLY A 151 11.46 -16.59 -2.62
CA GLY A 151 10.81 -15.96 -1.47
C GLY A 151 10.26 -14.58 -1.80
N TYR A 152 9.94 -13.81 -0.76
CA TYR A 152 9.46 -12.45 -0.87
C TYR A 152 10.55 -11.41 -0.59
N SER A 153 10.32 -10.20 -1.08
CA SER A 153 11.13 -9.01 -0.86
C SER A 153 10.21 -7.84 -0.55
N LEU A 154 10.51 -7.17 0.57
CA LEU A 154 9.90 -5.91 0.96
C LEU A 154 10.90 -4.79 0.73
N LYS A 155 10.48 -3.71 0.08
CA LYS A 155 11.27 -2.48 -0.09
C LYS A 155 10.44 -1.28 0.34
N TYR A 156 11.08 -0.24 0.88
CA TYR A 156 10.36 0.93 1.39
C TYR A 156 11.18 2.22 1.31
N THR A 157 10.52 3.38 1.37
CA THR A 157 11.15 4.68 1.60
C THR A 157 10.13 5.72 2.09
N TYR A 158 10.62 6.76 2.75
CA TYR A 158 9.84 7.96 3.04
C TYR A 158 10.34 9.14 2.18
N VAL A 159 9.40 9.82 1.54
CA VAL A 159 9.68 10.98 0.68
C VAL A 159 9.12 12.23 1.34
N ARG A 160 9.99 13.22 1.57
CA ARG A 160 9.60 14.55 2.01
C ARG A 160 10.24 15.60 1.11
N GLY A 161 9.42 16.39 0.44
CA GLY A 161 9.91 17.28 -0.62
C GLY A 161 10.62 16.47 -1.71
N ASN A 162 11.92 16.67 -1.86
CA ASN A 162 12.76 15.96 -2.84
C ASN A 162 13.70 14.92 -2.20
N ASP A 163 13.64 14.76 -0.88
CA ASP A 163 14.59 13.94 -0.14
C ASP A 163 13.99 12.57 0.20
N LEU A 164 14.82 11.54 0.03
CA LEU A 164 14.51 10.16 0.38
C LEU A 164 15.14 9.83 1.74
N HIS A 165 14.34 9.24 2.61
CA HIS A 165 14.73 8.95 3.98
C HIS A 165 14.37 7.52 4.37
N ASP A 166 15.14 6.96 5.30
CA ASP A 166 14.73 5.76 6.02
C ASP A 166 13.68 6.06 7.10
N ILE A 167 13.13 5.01 7.71
CA ILE A 167 12.11 5.15 8.76
C ILE A 167 12.62 5.93 9.98
N PRO A 168 13.81 5.64 10.55
CA PRO A 168 14.36 6.44 11.64
C PRO A 168 14.46 7.95 11.33
N HIS A 169 14.93 8.32 10.14
CA HIS A 169 15.05 9.70 9.69
C HIS A 169 13.67 10.32 9.44
N ALA A 170 12.75 9.57 8.84
CA ALA A 170 11.37 9.96 8.66
C ALA A 170 10.75 10.38 10.01
N PHE A 171 10.94 9.56 11.05
CA PHE A 171 10.51 9.89 12.40
C PHE A 171 11.17 11.15 12.95
N LYS A 172 12.50 11.26 12.90
CA LYS A 172 13.21 12.45 13.39
C LYS A 172 12.74 13.73 12.71
N ASN A 173 12.51 13.70 11.40
CA ASN A 173 12.10 14.86 10.61
C ASN A 173 10.65 15.30 10.87
N ALA A 174 9.75 14.37 11.19
CA ALA A 174 8.39 14.72 11.56
C ALA A 174 8.26 15.16 13.03
N PHE A 175 9.16 14.69 13.90
CA PHE A 175 9.16 14.98 15.33
C PHE A 175 10.17 16.06 15.71
N GLY A 176 10.20 17.17 14.97
CA GLY A 176 11.01 18.36 15.29
C GLY A 176 10.80 18.99 16.69
N GLY A 177 10.01 18.36 17.57
CA GLY A 177 10.09 18.47 19.03
C GLY A 177 9.83 17.11 19.70
N GLU A 178 10.71 16.69 20.62
CA GLU A 178 10.85 15.38 21.28
C GLU A 178 9.59 14.75 21.94
N TYR A 179 8.45 15.45 21.99
CA TYR A 179 7.32 15.11 22.88
C TYR A 179 6.49 13.90 22.39
N ASN A 180 6.28 13.73 21.09
CA ASN A 180 5.43 12.65 20.55
C ASN A 180 6.14 11.29 20.44
N TYR A 181 7.46 11.29 20.20
CA TYR A 181 8.26 10.05 20.18
C TYR A 181 8.28 9.40 21.58
N LYS A 182 8.36 10.20 22.66
CA LYS A 182 8.41 9.68 24.04
C LYS A 182 7.15 8.90 24.43
N ASN A 183 5.97 9.26 23.91
CA ASN A 183 4.70 8.62 24.27
C ASN A 183 4.36 7.36 23.43
N ASN A 184 5.05 7.11 22.32
CA ASN A 184 4.81 5.97 21.42
C ASN A 184 6.08 5.17 21.09
N LYS A 185 7.14 5.36 21.88
CA LYS A 185 8.49 4.87 21.60
C LYS A 185 8.53 3.37 21.30
N ASP A 186 7.90 2.55 22.13
CA ASP A 186 7.97 1.10 21.99
C ASP A 186 7.34 0.59 20.69
N GLU A 187 6.22 1.16 20.25
CA GLU A 187 5.60 0.79 18.97
C GLU A 187 6.38 1.33 17.77
N ILE A 188 7.00 2.51 17.91
CA ILE A 188 7.87 3.05 16.88
C ILE A 188 9.12 2.19 16.72
N ASP A 189 9.76 1.80 17.82
CA ASP A 189 10.96 0.97 17.80
C ASP A 189 10.64 -0.43 17.24
N LYS A 190 9.45 -1.00 17.51
CA LYS A 190 8.97 -2.22 16.86
C LYS A 190 8.82 -2.07 15.35
N ALA A 191 8.24 -0.95 14.89
CA ALA A 191 8.07 -0.69 13.47
C ALA A 191 9.43 -0.53 12.77
N ILE A 192 10.34 0.26 13.34
CA ILE A 192 11.73 0.42 12.85
C ILE A 192 12.37 -0.96 12.71
N LYS A 193 12.39 -1.74 13.79
CA LYS A 193 13.00 -3.06 13.81
C LYS A 193 12.41 -4.00 12.77
N PHE A 194 11.07 -4.02 12.62
CA PHE A 194 10.41 -4.84 11.61
C PHE A 194 10.89 -4.51 10.19
N PHE A 195 10.96 -3.23 9.83
CA PHE A 195 11.40 -2.82 8.49
C PHE A 195 12.90 -2.98 8.30
N GLU A 196 13.72 -2.87 9.35
CA GLU A 196 15.15 -3.19 9.31
C GLU A 196 15.41 -4.68 9.10
N GLU A 197 14.61 -5.56 9.73
CA GLU A 197 14.76 -7.01 9.64
C GLU A 197 14.19 -7.59 8.33
N ASN A 198 13.10 -6.99 7.80
CA ASN A 198 12.34 -7.58 6.70
C ASN A 198 12.42 -6.77 5.40
N GLY A 199 12.84 -5.50 5.45
CA GLY A 199 12.77 -4.57 4.34
C GLY A 199 14.12 -4.04 3.85
N THR A 200 14.20 -3.72 2.56
CA THR A 200 15.32 -2.95 1.99
C THR A 200 14.92 -1.50 1.75
N LEU A 201 15.72 -0.56 2.26
CA LEU A 201 15.54 0.86 1.98
C LEU A 201 15.76 1.17 0.50
N ILE A 202 14.82 1.91 -0.09
CA ILE A 202 14.96 2.50 -1.42
C ILE A 202 15.57 3.89 -1.26
N THR A 203 16.72 4.11 -1.88
CA THR A 203 17.44 5.39 -1.86
C THR A 203 17.49 6.10 -3.20
N ALA A 204 16.99 5.47 -4.28
CA ALA A 204 17.02 6.05 -5.61
C ALA A 204 15.62 6.49 -6.06
N GLU A 205 15.49 7.74 -6.49
CA GLU A 205 14.24 8.33 -6.99
C GLU A 205 13.64 7.53 -8.15
N LYS A 206 14.48 6.91 -8.99
CA LYS A 206 14.03 6.07 -10.11
C LYS A 206 13.14 4.90 -9.67
N ASP A 207 13.40 4.36 -8.47
CA ASP A 207 12.66 3.21 -7.94
C ASP A 207 11.31 3.66 -7.37
N VAL A 208 11.25 4.87 -6.79
CA VAL A 208 9.97 5.51 -6.42
C VAL A 208 9.13 5.77 -7.66
N LYS A 209 9.73 6.35 -8.71
CA LYS A 209 9.06 6.58 -9.99
C LYS A 209 8.58 5.28 -10.63
N TYR A 210 9.33 4.18 -10.48
CA TYR A 210 8.89 2.86 -10.93
C TYR A 210 7.59 2.45 -10.24
N ILE A 211 7.49 2.59 -8.91
CA ILE A 211 6.27 2.26 -8.15
C ILE A 211 5.08 3.06 -8.68
N GLU A 212 5.25 4.38 -8.84
CA GLU A 212 4.18 5.26 -9.31
C GLU A 212 3.71 4.93 -10.72
N ASN A 213 4.65 4.72 -11.63
CA ASN A 213 4.36 4.38 -13.02
C ASN A 213 3.68 3.00 -13.10
N ARG A 214 4.20 2.01 -12.37
CA ARG A 214 3.61 0.66 -12.35
C ARG A 214 2.20 0.65 -11.77
N GLY A 215 1.99 1.38 -10.66
CA GLY A 215 0.68 1.56 -10.06
C GLY A 215 -0.33 2.19 -11.02
N THR A 216 0.09 3.24 -11.72
CA THR A 216 -0.72 3.91 -12.76
C THR A 216 -1.14 2.91 -13.84
N THR A 217 -0.19 2.12 -14.37
CA THR A 217 -0.47 1.10 -15.39
C THR A 217 -1.46 0.04 -14.90
N ILE A 218 -1.32 -0.45 -13.67
CA ILE A 218 -2.24 -1.46 -13.11
C ILE A 218 -3.67 -0.92 -13.08
N VAL A 219 -3.85 0.33 -12.63
CA VAL A 219 -5.19 0.96 -12.60
C VAL A 219 -5.75 1.14 -14.02
N GLN A 220 -4.93 1.58 -14.98
CA GLN A 220 -5.34 1.70 -16.38
C GLN A 220 -5.82 0.35 -16.96
N GLN A 221 -5.02 -0.71 -16.78
CA GLN A 221 -5.37 -2.06 -17.25
C GLN A 221 -6.67 -2.56 -16.64
N ALA A 222 -6.86 -2.35 -15.33
CA ALA A 222 -8.09 -2.72 -14.64
C ALA A 222 -9.32 -1.99 -15.19
N MET A 223 -9.17 -0.73 -15.62
CA MET A 223 -10.27 0.05 -16.18
C MET A 223 -10.54 -0.21 -17.66
N GLU A 224 -9.56 -0.69 -18.42
CA GLU A 224 -9.72 -1.04 -19.84
C GLU A 224 -10.29 -2.45 -20.04
N THR A 225 -10.15 -3.33 -19.04
CA THR A 225 -10.66 -4.71 -19.07
C THR A 225 -12.13 -4.80 -18.60
N ASN A 226 -12.68 -3.75 -17.97
CA ASN A 226 -14.09 -3.63 -17.56
C ASN A 226 -14.88 -2.71 -18.50
#